data_AF-A0A6A0JLI0-F1
#
_entry.id   AF-A0A6A0JLI0-F1
#
_cell.length_a   1.000
_cell.length_b   1.000
_cell.length_c   1.000
_cell.angle_alpha   90.00
_cell.angle_beta   90.00
_cell.angle_gamma   90.00
#
_symmetry.space_group_name_H-M   'P 1'
#
loop_
_entity.id
_entity.type
_entity.pdbx_description
1 polymer ?
#
loop_
_entity_poly.entity_id
_entity_poly.type
_entity_poly.pdbx_seq_one_letter_code
_entity_poly.pdbx_strand_id
1 'polypeptide(L)'
;MAEKYDLILSAAMRAAQQLTPDQLLRDVPWRPERVRDSIVHIISFPELAWKSHEHGSMSTDDMQAIRERLSDVITSDQICQYGETVRQDIVKFLNSENEDAFDRVVPAHYGGEVTVLELLNIILSHSTHHLKQIYWFMETELNMTAEDPATEQDMEGIFTPAQLI
;
A
#
# COMPACT_ATOMS: atom_id res chain seq x y z
N MET A 1 11.07 4.15 9.85
CA MET A 1 10.26 3.99 8.63
C MET A 1 9.97 2.52 8.35
N ALA A 2 10.98 1.64 8.41
CA ALA A 2 10.80 0.19 8.23
C ALA A 2 9.67 -0.39 9.10
N GLU A 3 9.66 -0.10 10.40
CA GLU A 3 8.61 -0.55 11.33
C GLU A 3 7.20 -0.06 10.93
N LYS A 4 7.09 1.15 10.39
CA LYS A 4 5.79 1.69 9.95
C LYS A 4 5.29 0.97 8.71
N TYR A 5 6.17 0.68 7.75
CA TYR A 5 5.80 -0.15 6.60
C TYR A 5 5.44 -1.56 7.01
N ASP A 6 6.23 -2.16 7.90
CA ASP A 6 5.95 -3.48 8.45
C ASP A 6 4.54 -3.56 9.01
N LEU A 7 4.18 -2.58 9.85
CA LEU A 7 2.88 -2.50 10.49
C LEU A 7 1.74 -2.29 9.49
N ILE A 8 1.83 -1.27 8.64
CA ILE A 8 0.75 -0.89 7.71
C ILE A 8 0.50 -2.00 6.68
N LEU A 9 1.55 -2.63 6.16
CA LEU A 9 1.40 -3.74 5.21
C LEU A 9 0.85 -4.99 5.89
N SER A 10 1.29 -5.29 7.11
CA SER A 10 0.71 -6.37 7.90
C SER A 10 -0.77 -6.15 8.18
N ALA A 11 -1.15 -4.91 8.52
CA ALA A 11 -2.53 -4.53 8.81
C ALA A 11 -3.44 -4.62 7.57
N ALA A 12 -2.94 -4.26 6.39
CA ALA A 12 -3.64 -4.46 5.12
C ALA A 12 -3.86 -5.94 4.79
N MET A 13 -2.85 -6.80 5.04
CA MET A 13 -3.00 -8.24 4.88
C MET A 13 -4.00 -8.85 5.87
N ARG A 14 -3.96 -8.44 7.14
CA ARG A 14 -4.96 -8.87 8.14
C ARG A 14 -6.38 -8.47 7.74
N ALA A 15 -6.58 -7.27 7.19
CA ALA A 15 -7.87 -6.85 6.67
C ALA A 15 -8.32 -7.76 5.50
N ALA A 16 -7.42 -8.09 4.58
CA ALA A 16 -7.71 -8.98 3.46
C ALA A 16 -8.15 -10.38 3.90
N GLN A 17 -7.54 -10.94 4.95
CA GLN A 17 -7.85 -12.27 5.48
C GLN A 17 -9.25 -12.37 6.10
N GLN A 18 -9.81 -11.24 6.55
CA GLN A 18 -11.14 -11.20 7.16
C GLN A 18 -12.27 -11.15 6.13
N LEU A 19 -11.96 -10.84 4.87
CA LEU A 19 -12.95 -10.67 3.81
C LEU A 19 -13.22 -11.99 3.08
N THR A 20 -14.51 -12.25 2.79
CA THR A 20 -14.89 -13.37 1.94
C THR A 20 -14.56 -13.09 0.47
N PRO A 21 -14.47 -14.13 -0.39
CA PRO A 21 -14.29 -13.94 -1.82
C PRO A 21 -15.31 -12.98 -2.46
N ASP A 22 -16.58 -13.06 -2.06
CA ASP A 22 -17.63 -12.18 -2.57
C ASP A 22 -17.44 -10.72 -2.11
N GLN A 23 -16.99 -10.51 -0.87
CA GLN A 23 -16.72 -9.17 -0.34
C GLN A 23 -15.51 -8.52 -1.02
N LEU A 24 -14.46 -9.31 -1.31
CA LEU A 24 -13.29 -8.84 -2.06
C LEU A 24 -13.66 -8.34 -3.46
N LEU A 25 -14.72 -8.87 -4.06
CA LEU A 25 -15.19 -8.49 -5.39
C LEU A 25 -16.21 -7.36 -5.41
N ARG A 26 -16.62 -6.83 -4.24
CA ARG A 26 -17.51 -5.65 -4.18
C ARG A 26 -16.77 -4.39 -4.63
N ASP A 27 -17.52 -3.49 -5.26
CA ASP A 27 -17.05 -2.15 -5.61
C ASP A 27 -16.94 -1.28 -4.35
N VAL A 28 -15.90 -0.43 -4.30
CA VAL A 28 -15.78 0.60 -3.26
C VAL A 28 -16.43 1.91 -3.72
N PRO A 29 -17.01 2.72 -2.83
CA PRO A 29 -17.76 3.92 -3.23
C PRO A 29 -16.88 5.12 -3.65
N TRP A 30 -15.58 5.13 -3.32
CA TRP A 30 -14.70 6.29 -3.55
C TRP A 30 -13.93 6.26 -4.87
N ARG A 31 -13.88 5.12 -5.57
CA ARG A 31 -13.17 4.97 -6.85
C ARG A 31 -13.73 3.79 -7.65
N PRO A 32 -13.59 3.76 -8.99
CA PRO A 32 -14.13 2.69 -9.84
C PRO A 32 -13.27 1.41 -9.80
N GLU A 33 -13.04 0.87 -8.59
CA GLU A 33 -12.25 -0.33 -8.34
C GLU A 33 -12.94 -1.19 -7.27
N ARG A 34 -12.52 -2.46 -7.15
CA ARG A 34 -13.03 -3.36 -6.11
C ARG A 34 -12.28 -3.21 -4.80
N VAL A 35 -12.82 -3.80 -3.73
CA VAL A 35 -12.14 -3.91 -2.42
C VAL A 35 -10.78 -4.58 -2.58
N ARG A 36 -10.73 -5.70 -3.31
CA ARG A 36 -9.49 -6.41 -3.65
C ARG A 36 -8.47 -5.50 -4.30
N ASP A 37 -8.89 -4.71 -5.29
CA ASP A 37 -7.97 -3.84 -6.05
C ASP A 37 -7.40 -2.75 -5.14
N SER A 38 -8.22 -2.24 -4.22
CA SER A 38 -7.81 -1.26 -3.21
C SER A 38 -6.81 -1.83 -2.21
N ILE A 39 -6.97 -3.08 -1.78
CA ILE A 39 -5.99 -3.74 -0.90
C ILE A 39 -4.68 -4.02 -1.64
N VAL A 40 -4.75 -4.57 -2.85
CA VAL A 40 -3.55 -4.79 -3.68
C VAL A 40 -2.81 -3.48 -3.94
N HIS A 41 -3.54 -2.37 -4.16
CA HIS A 41 -2.98 -1.02 -4.33
C HIS A 41 -2.20 -0.55 -3.11
N ILE A 42 -2.73 -0.74 -1.89
CA ILE A 42 -2.05 -0.39 -0.63
C ILE A 42 -0.67 -1.04 -0.56
N ILE A 43 -0.56 -2.27 -1.06
CA ILE A 43 0.65 -3.10 -1.00
C ILE A 43 1.60 -2.83 -2.18
N SER A 44 1.08 -2.65 -3.39
CA SER A 44 1.90 -2.57 -4.61
C SER A 44 2.61 -1.23 -4.83
N PHE A 45 2.05 -0.15 -4.32
CA PHE A 45 2.69 1.17 -4.41
C PHE A 45 4.01 1.26 -3.62
N PRO A 46 4.10 0.70 -2.41
CA PRO A 46 5.37 0.50 -1.72
C PRO A 46 6.41 -0.24 -2.56
N GLU A 47 6.01 -1.31 -3.26
CA GLU A 47 6.91 -2.04 -4.17
C GLU A 47 7.46 -1.14 -5.28
N LEU A 48 6.57 -0.40 -5.96
CA LEU A 48 6.99 0.54 -7.00
C LEU A 48 7.94 1.61 -6.46
N ALA A 49 7.63 2.18 -5.31
CA ALA A 49 8.43 3.25 -4.72
C ALA A 49 9.83 2.80 -4.38
N TRP A 50 10.01 1.66 -3.69
CA TRP A 50 11.37 1.22 -3.38
C TRP A 50 12.10 0.76 -4.64
N LYS A 51 11.44 0.09 -5.59
CA LYS A 51 12.08 -0.34 -6.87
C LYS A 51 12.38 0.81 -7.83
N SER A 52 11.86 2.01 -7.59
CA SER A 52 12.18 3.19 -8.41
C SER A 52 13.68 3.51 -8.37
N HIS A 53 14.40 3.11 -7.31
CA HIS A 53 15.85 3.27 -7.25
C HIS A 53 16.60 2.43 -8.30
N GLU A 54 16.00 1.32 -8.79
CA GLU A 54 16.58 0.45 -9.81
C GLU A 54 16.22 0.95 -11.21
N HIS A 55 14.92 1.21 -11.43
CA HIS A 55 14.36 1.49 -12.76
C HIS A 55 14.41 2.98 -13.13
N GLY A 56 14.56 3.87 -12.14
CA GLY A 56 14.75 5.31 -12.33
C GLY A 56 13.47 6.15 -12.37
N SER A 57 12.29 5.58 -12.13
CA SER A 57 11.02 6.31 -12.07
C SER A 57 9.95 5.59 -11.25
N MET A 58 8.90 6.32 -10.89
CA MET A 58 7.58 5.77 -10.57
C MET A 58 6.54 6.49 -11.44
N SER A 59 6.48 6.08 -12.70
CA SER A 59 5.64 6.68 -13.75
C SER A 59 4.24 6.05 -13.82
N THR A 60 3.35 6.67 -14.61
CA THR A 60 2.03 6.08 -14.91
C THR A 60 2.14 4.74 -15.63
N ASP A 61 3.16 4.56 -16.48
CA ASP A 61 3.40 3.29 -17.17
C ASP A 61 3.83 2.20 -16.17
N ASP A 62 4.66 2.55 -15.18
CA ASP A 62 5.04 1.64 -14.08
C ASP A 62 3.82 1.21 -13.26
N MET A 63 2.89 2.13 -13.01
CA MET A 63 1.62 1.86 -12.33
C MET A 63 0.70 0.95 -13.14
N GLN A 64 0.63 1.15 -14.44
CA GLN A 64 -0.16 0.30 -15.32
C GLN A 64 0.44 -1.11 -15.39
N ALA A 65 1.76 -1.21 -15.55
CA ALA A 65 2.48 -2.48 -15.61
C ALA A 65 2.30 -3.32 -14.33
N ILE A 66 2.33 -2.69 -13.14
CA ILE A 66 2.10 -3.43 -11.90
C ILE A 66 0.64 -3.89 -11.77
N ARG A 67 -0.34 -3.09 -12.22
CA ARG A 67 -1.75 -3.47 -12.22
C ARG A 67 -2.00 -4.68 -13.12
N GLU A 68 -1.41 -4.69 -14.30
CA GLU A 68 -1.49 -5.83 -15.23
C GLU A 68 -0.83 -7.08 -14.63
N ARG A 69 0.39 -6.94 -14.09
CA ARG A 69 1.12 -8.04 -13.46
C ARG A 69 0.37 -8.66 -12.30
N LEU A 70 -0.36 -7.86 -11.53
CA LEU A 70 -1.11 -8.30 -10.36
C LEU A 70 -2.57 -8.63 -10.66
N SER A 71 -3.01 -8.68 -11.92
CA SER A 71 -4.41 -8.97 -12.28
C SER A 71 -4.93 -10.31 -11.76
N ASP A 72 -4.05 -11.31 -11.58
CA ASP A 72 -4.40 -12.65 -11.10
C ASP A 72 -4.29 -12.85 -9.57
N VAL A 73 -3.90 -11.81 -8.80
CA VAL A 73 -3.80 -11.86 -7.33
C VAL A 73 -5.19 -11.65 -6.69
N ILE A 74 -6.06 -12.65 -6.73
CA ILE A 74 -7.51 -12.46 -6.49
C ILE A 74 -7.90 -12.76 -5.04
N THR A 75 -7.44 -13.88 -4.52
CA THR A 75 -7.85 -14.40 -3.19
C THR A 75 -7.08 -13.72 -2.06
N SER A 76 -7.64 -13.73 -0.85
CA SER A 76 -6.96 -13.24 0.36
C SER A 76 -5.59 -13.90 0.56
N ASP A 77 -5.48 -15.22 0.32
CA ASP A 77 -4.21 -15.95 0.42
C ASP A 77 -3.16 -15.44 -0.59
N GLN A 78 -3.57 -15.22 -1.85
CA GLN A 78 -2.68 -14.68 -2.88
C GLN A 78 -2.24 -13.25 -2.54
N ILE A 79 -3.17 -12.41 -2.05
CA ILE A 79 -2.87 -11.05 -1.60
C ILE A 79 -1.86 -11.08 -0.47
N CYS A 80 -2.03 -11.98 0.51
CA CYS A 80 -1.11 -12.12 1.64
C CYS A 80 0.26 -12.65 1.22
N GLN A 81 0.32 -13.63 0.33
CA GLN A 81 1.60 -14.16 -0.18
C GLN A 81 2.39 -13.07 -0.91
N TYR A 82 1.71 -12.30 -1.75
CA TYR A 82 2.30 -11.15 -2.43
C TYR A 82 2.73 -10.07 -1.44
N GLY A 83 1.84 -9.70 -0.51
CA GLY A 83 2.11 -8.67 0.50
C GLY A 83 3.25 -9.01 1.43
N GLU A 84 3.41 -10.28 1.79
CA GLU A 84 4.51 -10.73 2.64
C GLU A 84 5.86 -10.57 1.93
N THR A 85 5.90 -10.84 0.62
CA THR A 85 7.10 -10.61 -0.20
C THR A 85 7.45 -9.12 -0.21
N VAL A 86 6.48 -8.26 -0.50
CA VAL A 86 6.69 -6.80 -0.54
C VAL A 86 7.10 -6.26 0.83
N ARG A 87 6.45 -6.71 1.91
CA ARG A 87 6.75 -6.32 3.30
C ARG A 87 8.18 -6.67 3.66
N GLN A 88 8.62 -7.90 3.38
CA GLN A 88 9.99 -8.33 3.67
C GLN A 88 11.02 -7.53 2.86
N ASP A 89 10.76 -7.33 1.56
CA ASP A 89 11.67 -6.61 0.68
C ASP A 89 11.84 -5.16 1.08
N ILE A 90 10.74 -4.44 1.36
CA ILE A 90 10.82 -3.02 1.73
C ILE A 90 11.45 -2.82 3.11
N VAL A 91 11.17 -3.70 4.09
CA VAL A 91 11.81 -3.67 5.40
C VAL A 91 13.31 -3.92 5.27
N LYS A 92 13.71 -4.89 4.45
CA LYS A 92 15.11 -5.17 4.15
C LYS A 92 15.78 -3.98 3.46
N PHE A 93 15.13 -3.38 2.47
CA PHE A 93 15.64 -2.20 1.76
C PHE A 93 15.86 -1.02 2.72
N LEU A 94 14.88 -0.70 3.56
CA LEU A 94 14.98 0.40 4.52
C LEU A 94 16.03 0.17 5.61
N ASN A 95 16.34 -1.09 5.93
CA ASN A 95 17.39 -1.45 6.87
C ASN A 95 18.76 -1.69 6.21
N SER A 96 18.89 -1.48 4.90
CA SER A 96 20.12 -1.79 4.15
C SER A 96 21.22 -0.74 4.27
N GLU A 97 20.93 0.43 4.86
CA GLU A 97 21.84 1.59 4.92
C GLU A 97 22.35 2.04 3.53
N ASN A 98 21.58 1.75 2.47
CA ASN A 98 21.93 2.11 1.10
C ASN A 98 21.59 3.57 0.79
N GLU A 99 22.42 4.49 1.30
CA GLU A 99 22.26 5.94 1.15
C GLU A 99 22.16 6.36 -0.33
N ASP A 100 22.97 5.76 -1.22
CA ASP A 100 22.92 6.04 -2.67
C ASP A 100 21.54 5.74 -3.28
N ALA A 101 20.89 4.65 -2.84
CA ALA A 101 19.54 4.31 -3.30
C ALA A 101 18.49 5.24 -2.69
N PHE A 102 18.66 5.67 -1.45
CA PHE A 102 17.74 6.57 -0.76
C PHE A 102 17.75 7.99 -1.36
N ASP A 103 18.94 8.50 -1.66
CA ASP A 103 19.17 9.85 -2.18
C ASP A 103 18.97 9.95 -3.70
N ARG A 104 18.80 8.81 -4.38
CA ARG A 104 18.51 8.80 -5.82
C ARG A 104 17.23 9.59 -6.08
N VAL A 105 17.35 10.61 -6.93
CA VAL A 105 16.23 11.42 -7.39
C VAL A 105 15.53 10.72 -8.55
N VAL A 106 14.22 10.57 -8.45
CA VAL A 106 13.37 9.92 -9.46
C VAL A 106 12.16 10.77 -9.81
N PRO A 107 11.69 10.75 -11.07
CA PRO A 107 10.42 11.37 -11.45
C PRO A 107 9.25 10.68 -10.76
N ALA A 108 8.35 11.48 -10.19
CA ALA A 108 7.11 11.00 -9.58
C ALA A 108 5.91 11.18 -10.52
N HIS A 109 4.99 10.22 -10.52
CA HIS A 109 3.76 10.25 -11.33
C HIS A 109 2.90 11.52 -11.16
N TYR A 110 2.93 12.17 -10.00
CA TYR A 110 2.18 13.41 -9.74
C TYR A 110 2.90 14.69 -10.22
N GLY A 111 4.03 14.55 -10.92
CA GLY A 111 4.83 15.65 -11.44
C GLY A 111 5.96 16.06 -10.50
N GLY A 112 7.10 16.43 -11.09
CA GLY A 112 8.31 16.79 -10.36
C GLY A 112 9.24 15.59 -10.07
N GLU A 113 10.27 15.87 -9.29
CA GLU A 113 11.31 14.93 -8.90
C GLU A 113 11.44 14.92 -7.38
N VAL A 114 11.61 13.72 -6.81
CA VAL A 114 11.80 13.51 -5.36
C VAL A 114 12.87 12.45 -5.15
N THR A 115 13.51 12.44 -3.99
CA THR A 115 14.36 11.31 -3.60
C THR A 115 13.51 10.06 -3.37
N VAL A 116 14.10 8.87 -3.51
CA VAL A 116 13.42 7.60 -3.21
C VAL A 116 12.92 7.58 -1.76
N LEU A 117 13.70 8.14 -0.82
CA LEU A 117 13.28 8.22 0.58
C LEU A 117 12.07 9.14 0.80
N GLU A 118 12.00 10.28 0.11
CA GLU A 118 10.82 11.15 0.13
C GLU A 118 9.61 10.48 -0.52
N LEU A 119 9.82 9.79 -1.65
CA LEU A 119 8.78 9.02 -2.32
C LEU A 119 8.19 7.95 -1.39
N LEU A 120 9.04 7.23 -0.65
CA LEU A 120 8.61 6.24 0.34
C LEU A 120 7.80 6.88 1.48
N ASN A 121 8.17 8.06 1.99
CA ASN A 121 7.34 8.76 2.96
C ASN A 121 5.94 9.09 2.41
N ILE A 122 5.87 9.57 1.17
CA ILE A 122 4.61 9.91 0.49
C ILE A 122 3.77 8.64 0.30
N ILE A 123 4.38 7.54 -0.12
CA ILE A 123 3.68 6.28 -0.32
C ILE A 123 3.23 5.65 1.00
N LEU A 124 3.98 5.78 2.08
CA LEU A 124 3.54 5.33 3.41
C LEU A 124 2.27 6.10 3.85
N SER A 125 2.25 7.42 3.66
CA SER A 125 1.07 8.25 3.88
C SER A 125 -0.13 7.78 3.05
N HIS A 126 0.10 7.55 1.75
CA HIS A 126 -0.91 7.10 0.79
C HIS A 126 -1.50 5.73 1.14
N SER A 127 -0.64 4.74 1.41
CA SER A 127 -1.05 3.39 1.82
C SER A 127 -1.83 3.41 3.13
N THR A 128 -1.42 4.23 4.10
CA THR A 128 -2.13 4.38 5.39
C THR A 128 -3.51 4.99 5.20
N HIS A 129 -3.64 6.00 4.33
CA HIS A 129 -4.92 6.61 4.02
C HIS A 129 -5.91 5.60 3.40
N HIS A 130 -5.46 4.80 2.42
CA HIS A 130 -6.30 3.76 1.83
C HIS A 130 -6.62 2.63 2.80
N LEU A 131 -5.73 2.29 3.73
CA LEU A 131 -6.03 1.33 4.79
C LEU A 131 -7.21 1.81 5.65
N LYS A 132 -7.23 3.11 6.01
CA LYS A 132 -8.37 3.72 6.72
C LYS A 132 -9.67 3.63 5.91
N GLN A 133 -9.62 3.81 4.59
CA GLN A 133 -10.80 3.63 3.72
C GLN A 133 -11.31 2.18 3.73
N ILE A 134 -10.41 1.19 3.73
CA ILE A 134 -10.78 -0.22 3.85
C ILE A 134 -11.47 -0.50 5.18
N TYR A 135 -10.92 -0.01 6.29
CA TYR A 135 -11.56 -0.18 7.60
C TYR A 135 -12.93 0.48 7.66
N TRP A 136 -13.07 1.69 7.12
CA TRP A 136 -14.37 2.34 6.99
C TRP A 136 -15.34 1.49 6.18
N PHE A 137 -14.92 0.96 5.03
CA PHE A 137 -15.78 0.11 4.19
C PHE A 137 -16.21 -1.16 4.90
N MET A 138 -15.30 -1.83 5.62
CA MET A 138 -15.62 -2.99 6.45
C MET A 138 -16.71 -2.63 7.46
N GLU A 139 -16.56 -1.51 8.16
CA GLU A 139 -17.52 -1.06 9.17
C GLU A 139 -18.88 -0.67 8.58
N THR A 140 -18.91 0.20 7.57
CA THR A 140 -20.14 0.85 7.09
C THR A 140 -20.86 0.06 6.00
N GLU A 141 -20.12 -0.56 5.07
CA GLU A 141 -20.69 -1.21 3.89
C GLU A 141 -20.84 -2.72 4.06
N LEU A 142 -20.05 -3.32 4.96
CA LEU A 142 -20.10 -4.76 5.29
C LEU A 142 -20.69 -5.04 6.68
N ASN A 143 -20.86 -4.01 7.53
CA ASN A 143 -21.28 -4.18 8.93
C ASN A 143 -20.34 -5.14 9.68
N MET A 144 -19.03 -4.99 9.46
CA MET A 144 -17.95 -5.77 10.06
C MET A 144 -17.02 -4.87 10.88
N THR A 145 -16.71 -5.27 12.11
CA THR A 145 -15.61 -4.66 12.85
C THR A 145 -14.32 -5.37 12.47
N ALA A 146 -13.32 -4.62 12.01
CA ALA A 146 -12.01 -5.20 11.72
C ALA A 146 -11.38 -5.77 12.99
N GLU A 147 -10.91 -7.01 12.93
CA GLU A 147 -10.13 -7.66 13.97
C GLU A 147 -8.66 -7.21 13.87
N ASP A 148 -8.07 -6.84 15.02
CA ASP A 148 -6.69 -6.38 15.14
C ASP A 148 -6.27 -5.31 14.09
N PRO A 149 -7.07 -4.23 13.91
CA PRO A 149 -6.74 -3.17 12.96
C PRO A 149 -5.51 -2.39 13.43
N ALA A 150 -4.78 -1.77 12.51
CA ALA A 150 -3.80 -0.76 12.90
C ALA A 150 -4.50 0.36 13.68
N THR A 151 -3.98 0.67 14.87
CA THR A 151 -4.54 1.66 15.78
C THR A 151 -4.06 3.07 15.42
N GLU A 152 -4.70 4.10 15.99
CA GLU A 152 -4.22 5.48 15.85
C GLU A 152 -2.78 5.65 16.38
N GLN A 153 -2.41 4.91 17.43
CA GLN A 153 -1.05 4.91 17.98
C GLN A 153 -0.06 4.31 16.98
N ASP A 154 -0.44 3.24 16.28
CA ASP A 154 0.40 2.61 15.26
C ASP A 154 0.65 3.53 14.05
N MET A 155 -0.29 4.44 13.79
CA MET A 155 -0.22 5.43 12.71
C MET A 155 0.44 6.74 13.14
N GLU A 156 0.88 6.86 14.40
CA GLU A 156 1.46 8.09 14.93
C GLU A 156 2.68 8.55 14.10
N GLY A 157 2.68 9.82 13.71
CA GLY A 157 3.71 10.41 12.86
C GLY A 157 3.68 9.94 11.40
N ILE A 158 2.59 9.32 10.93
CA ILE A 158 2.28 9.21 9.51
C ILE A 158 1.23 10.28 9.20
N PHE A 159 1.59 11.26 8.37
CA PHE A 159 0.62 12.26 7.94
C PHE A 159 -0.36 11.61 6.95
N THR A 160 -1.66 11.66 7.19
CA THR A 160 -2.70 11.23 6.23
C THR A 160 -3.67 12.38 5.96
N PRO A 161 -4.28 12.48 4.76
CA PRO A 161 -5.37 13.42 4.51
C PRO A 161 -6.49 13.29 5.56
N ALA A 162 -7.07 14.43 5.97
CA ALA A 162 -8.15 14.46 6.96
C ALA A 162 -9.50 13.99 6.40
N GLN A 163 -9.74 14.26 5.11
CA GLN A 163 -10.90 13.74 4.40
C GLN A 163 -10.66 12.28 4.04
N LEU A 164 -11.62 11.40 4.34
CA LEU A 164 -11.49 9.96 4.15
C LEU A 164 -11.99 9.48 2.77
N ILE A 165 -13.03 10.10 2.20
CA ILE A 165 -13.66 9.74 0.91
C ILE A 165 -13.78 10.98 0.04
#